data_AF-A0A0C2ZZK7-F1
#
_entry.id   AF-A0A0C2ZZK7-F1
#
_cell.length_a   1.000
_cell.length_b   1.000
_cell.length_c   1.000
_cell.angle_alpha   90.00
_cell.angle_beta   90.00
_cell.angle_gamma   90.00
#
_symmetry.space_group_name_H-M   'P 1'
#
loop_
_entity.id
_entity.type
_entity.pdbx_description
1 polymer ?
#
loop_
_entity_poly.entity_id
_entity_poly.type
_entity_poly.pdbx_seq_one_letter_code
_entity_poly.pdbx_strand_id
1 'polypeptide(L)'
;IQYDAHLACEAKNYQEFPEHFFQNWSGYNLVQPLLHSVLVNALIPQFYSYYVPDNNKTSCSFDHLYLSPILLLEHCGISLDPATLSLVNREECASLLLHFNHVGWLHESIAECSVVMK
;
A
#
# COMPACT_ATOMS: atom_id res chain seq x y z
N ILE A 1 13.88 1.79 12.42
CA ILE A 1 15.30 2.14 12.66
C ILE A 1 15.41 3.67 12.65
N GLN A 2 16.19 4.27 13.55
CA GLN A 2 16.35 5.73 13.54
C GLN A 2 17.09 6.16 12.26
N TYR A 3 16.66 7.27 11.66
CA TYR A 3 17.24 7.84 10.43
C TYR A 3 17.16 6.94 9.18
N ASP A 4 16.26 5.97 9.19
CA ASP A 4 16.06 5.09 8.04
C ASP A 4 15.21 5.77 6.96
N ALA A 5 15.57 5.53 5.70
CA ALA A 5 14.98 6.15 4.53
C ALA A 5 13.73 5.42 4.01
N HIS A 6 13.31 4.30 4.60
CA HIS A 6 12.18 3.48 4.11
C HIS A 6 10.91 4.31 3.87
N LEU A 7 10.49 5.16 4.81
CA LEU A 7 9.30 6.01 4.68
C LEU A 7 9.42 7.04 3.56
N ALA A 8 10.62 7.57 3.31
CA ALA A 8 10.86 8.52 2.23
C ALA A 8 10.82 7.82 0.86
N CYS A 9 11.40 6.62 0.75
CA CYS A 9 11.32 5.79 -0.45
C CYS A 9 9.89 5.35 -0.73
N GLU A 10 9.15 4.93 0.30
CA GLU A 10 7.75 4.54 0.18
C GLU A 10 6.88 5.72 -0.26
N ALA A 11 7.04 6.91 0.36
CA ALA A 11 6.35 8.12 -0.06
C ALA A 11 6.62 8.47 -1.53
N LYS A 12 7.88 8.32 -1.98
CA LYS A 12 8.26 8.53 -3.37
C LYS A 12 7.53 7.54 -4.31
N ASN A 13 7.45 6.27 -3.94
CA ASN A 13 6.69 5.27 -4.72
C ASN A 13 5.22 5.68 -4.84
N TYR A 14 4.59 6.09 -3.72
CA TYR A 14 3.21 6.59 -3.73
C TYR A 14 3.00 7.80 -4.64
N GLN A 15 3.99 8.68 -4.78
CA GLN A 15 3.94 9.82 -5.68
C GLN A 15 4.16 9.44 -7.16
N GLU A 16 4.86 8.35 -7.43
CA GLU A 16 5.16 7.86 -8.78
C GLU A 16 4.11 6.88 -9.32
N PHE A 17 3.29 6.27 -8.44
CA PHE A 17 2.27 5.33 -8.88
C PHE A 17 1.23 5.97 -9.80
N PRO A 18 0.76 5.23 -10.83
CA PRO A 18 -0.32 5.68 -11.68
C PRO A 18 -1.61 5.94 -10.91
N GLU A 19 -2.37 6.96 -11.32
CA GLU A 19 -3.62 7.36 -10.65
C GLU A 19 -4.64 6.21 -10.51
N HIS A 20 -4.72 5.35 -11.53
CA HIS A 20 -5.67 4.24 -11.55
C HIS A 20 -5.38 3.16 -10.48
N PHE A 21 -4.20 3.17 -9.84
CA PHE A 21 -3.90 2.25 -8.73
C PHE A 21 -4.71 2.57 -7.48
N PHE A 22 -5.06 3.85 -7.29
CA PHE A 22 -5.80 4.33 -6.13
C PHE A 22 -7.32 4.22 -6.31
N GLN A 23 -7.79 4.04 -7.55
CA GLN A 23 -9.20 4.13 -7.88
C GLN A 23 -9.91 2.78 -7.75
N ASN A 24 -11.10 2.79 -7.16
CA ASN A 24 -12.02 1.66 -7.23
C ASN A 24 -12.90 1.83 -8.46
N TRP A 25 -13.08 0.75 -9.23
CA TRP A 25 -13.91 0.77 -10.42
C TRP A 25 -15.06 -0.22 -10.26
N SER A 26 -16.23 0.14 -10.79
CA SER A 26 -17.33 -0.80 -10.91
C SER A 26 -17.09 -1.72 -12.10
N GLY A 27 -17.15 -3.04 -11.89
CA GLY A 27 -16.98 -4.04 -12.94
C GLY A 27 -16.06 -5.17 -12.53
N TYR A 28 -15.63 -5.95 -13.53
CA TYR A 28 -14.73 -7.09 -13.33
C TYR A 28 -13.51 -7.01 -14.26
N ASN A 29 -12.37 -7.47 -13.76
CA ASN A 29 -11.15 -7.65 -14.51
C ASN A 29 -10.98 -9.11 -14.94
N LEU A 30 -10.47 -9.29 -16.16
CA LEU A 30 -9.98 -10.58 -16.66
C LEU A 30 -8.45 -10.51 -16.69
N VAL A 31 -7.82 -10.93 -15.59
CA VAL A 31 -6.36 -10.90 -15.44
C VAL A 31 -5.80 -12.28 -15.73
N GLN A 32 -5.18 -12.47 -16.89
CA GLN A 32 -4.45 -13.72 -17.19
C GLN A 32 -3.34 -13.93 -16.13
N PRO A 33 -3.10 -15.16 -15.64
CA PRO A 33 -3.68 -16.44 -16.05
C PRO A 33 -4.97 -16.84 -15.29
N LEU A 34 -5.58 -15.95 -14.50
CA LEU A 34 -6.84 -16.25 -13.84
C LEU A 34 -7.95 -16.43 -14.88
N LEU A 35 -8.74 -17.49 -14.72
CA LEU A 35 -9.83 -17.85 -15.63
C LEU A 35 -11.15 -17.17 -15.25
N HIS A 36 -11.30 -16.82 -13.97
CA HIS A 36 -12.51 -16.18 -13.45
C HIS A 36 -12.37 -14.66 -13.42
N SER A 37 -13.49 -13.99 -13.61
CA SER A 37 -13.59 -12.54 -13.50
C SER A 37 -13.53 -12.12 -12.04
N VAL A 38 -12.61 -11.22 -11.70
CA VAL A 38 -12.39 -10.71 -10.34
C VAL A 38 -12.83 -9.25 -10.23
N LEU A 39 -13.27 -8.80 -9.06
CA LEU A 39 -13.68 -7.41 -8.87
C LEU A 39 -12.52 -6.43 -9.10
N VAL A 40 -12.82 -5.27 -9.71
CA VAL A 40 -11.82 -4.22 -9.93
C VAL A 40 -11.68 -3.35 -8.68
N ASN A 41 -10.82 -3.80 -7.78
CA ASN A 41 -10.49 -3.06 -6.57
C ASN A 41 -9.23 -2.19 -6.78
N ALA A 42 -9.11 -1.13 -5.98
CA ALA A 42 -7.89 -0.36 -5.88
C ALA A 42 -6.71 -1.27 -5.49
N LEU A 43 -5.56 -1.06 -6.13
CA LEU A 43 -4.36 -1.87 -5.90
C LEU A 43 -3.61 -1.45 -4.65
N ILE A 44 -3.66 -0.16 -4.32
CA ILE A 44 -2.91 0.44 -3.21
C ILE A 44 -3.81 1.40 -2.40
N PRO A 45 -3.47 1.67 -1.13
CA PRO A 45 -4.17 2.65 -0.30
C PRO A 45 -4.13 4.07 -0.89
N GLN A 46 -5.15 4.88 -0.62
CA GLN A 46 -5.06 6.32 -0.93
C GLN A 46 -3.90 6.97 -0.18
N PHE A 47 -3.09 7.75 -0.90
CA PHE A 47 -1.99 8.54 -0.36
C PHE A 47 -2.42 9.99 -0.14
N TYR A 48 -2.32 10.48 1.09
CA TYR A 48 -2.70 11.85 1.42
C TYR A 48 -1.50 12.79 1.50
N SER A 49 -0.46 12.41 2.24
CA SER A 49 0.73 13.25 2.42
C SER A 49 1.89 12.51 3.07
N TYR A 50 3.09 13.06 2.91
CA TYR A 50 4.30 12.69 3.65
C TYR A 50 4.83 13.91 4.41
N TYR A 51 5.06 13.78 5.70
CA TYR A 51 5.47 14.86 6.60
C TYR A 51 6.80 14.54 7.28
N VAL A 52 7.73 15.48 7.24
CA VAL A 52 9.02 15.41 7.95
C VAL A 52 9.07 16.51 9.00
N PRO A 53 9.19 16.18 10.30
CA PRO A 53 9.26 17.17 11.36
C PRO A 53 10.58 17.96 11.34
N ASP A 54 10.48 19.28 11.53
CA ASP A 54 11.64 20.16 11.71
C ASP A 54 12.20 20.03 13.13
N ASN A 55 13.38 19.41 13.27
CA ASN A 55 14.06 19.27 14.57
C ASN A 55 14.54 20.62 15.18
N ASN A 56 14.50 21.71 14.41
CA ASN A 56 15.07 23.01 14.80
C ASN A 56 14.08 23.94 15.55
N LYS A 57 12.81 23.53 15.76
CA LYS A 57 11.74 24.44 16.24
C LYS A 57 11.26 24.18 17.68
N THR A 58 11.75 23.16 18.36
CA THR A 58 11.35 22.88 19.75
C THR A 58 12.25 23.59 20.74
N SER A 59 11.91 24.82 21.12
CA SER A 59 12.54 25.61 22.19
C SER A 59 12.43 24.99 23.61
N CYS A 60 12.13 23.69 23.72
CA CYS A 60 11.81 22.98 24.94
C CYS A 60 12.74 21.76 25.08
N SER A 61 13.94 21.93 25.68
CA SER A 61 14.79 20.94 26.39
C SER A 61 15.02 19.52 25.82
N PHE A 62 14.47 19.18 24.66
CA PHE A 62 14.50 17.89 23.98
C PHE A 62 15.08 18.06 22.56
N ASP A 63 16.00 19.00 22.37
CA ASP A 63 16.74 19.29 21.11
C ASP A 63 17.53 18.11 20.52
N HIS A 64 17.41 16.92 21.13
CA HIS A 64 18.11 15.69 20.74
C HIS A 64 17.17 14.51 20.53
N LEU A 65 15.84 14.67 20.63
CA LEU A 65 14.93 13.56 20.33
C LEU A 65 14.72 13.43 18.82
N TYR A 66 14.97 12.22 18.32
CA TYR A 66 14.61 11.82 16.97
C TYR A 66 13.09 11.87 16.77
N LEU A 67 12.63 12.67 15.82
CA LEU A 67 11.26 12.69 15.35
C LEU A 67 11.18 11.92 14.02
N SER A 68 10.39 10.84 13.98
CA SER A 68 10.23 10.05 12.77
C SER A 68 9.35 10.78 11.75
N PRO A 69 9.63 10.63 10.44
CA PRO A 69 8.68 11.02 9.40
C PRO A 69 7.34 10.32 9.56
N ILE A 70 6.29 10.93 9.02
CA ILE A 70 4.92 10.42 9.05
C ILE A 70 4.40 10.28 7.63
N LEU A 71 3.82 9.12 7.32
CA LEU A 71 3.15 8.84 6.06
C LEU A 71 1.65 8.69 6.34
N LEU A 72 0.83 9.51 5.69
CA LEU A 72 -0.62 9.51 5.88
C LEU A 72 -1.29 8.76 4.73
N LEU A 73 -1.87 7.61 5.04
CA LEU A 73 -2.56 6.71 4.11
C LEU A 73 -4.01 6.46 4.56
N GLU A 74 -4.81 5.94 3.64
CA GLU A 74 -6.14 5.41 3.94
C GLU A 74 -6.09 4.27 4.96
N HIS A 75 -7.11 4.21 5.82
CA HIS A 75 -7.35 3.02 6.61
C HIS A 75 -8.06 1.95 5.76
N CYS A 76 -7.31 0.91 5.36
CA CYS A 76 -7.78 -0.13 4.44
C CYS A 76 -8.38 -1.38 5.11
N GLY A 77 -8.48 -1.43 6.44
CA GLY A 77 -9.05 -2.57 7.17
C GLY A 77 -8.02 -3.39 7.94
N ILE A 78 -8.20 -4.71 7.97
CA ILE A 78 -7.37 -5.66 8.72
C ILE A 78 -6.52 -6.54 7.81
N SER A 79 -5.35 -6.91 8.29
CA SER A 79 -4.47 -7.84 7.59
C SER A 79 -5.17 -9.17 7.32
N LEU A 80 -4.84 -9.75 6.17
CA LEU A 80 -5.38 -10.99 5.67
C LEU A 80 -4.98 -12.18 6.55
N ASP A 81 -5.94 -13.02 6.91
CA ASP A 81 -5.71 -14.33 7.54
C ASP A 81 -5.89 -15.44 6.49
N PRO A 82 -4.81 -16.10 6.03
CA PRO A 82 -4.90 -17.14 5.00
C PRO A 82 -5.79 -18.33 5.36
N ALA A 83 -5.95 -18.63 6.65
CA ALA A 83 -6.74 -19.76 7.10
C ALA A 83 -8.25 -19.55 6.86
N THR A 84 -8.68 -18.30 6.72
CA THR A 84 -10.09 -17.92 6.56
C THR A 84 -10.48 -17.58 5.13
N LEU A 85 -9.53 -17.59 4.18
CA LEU A 85 -9.80 -17.15 2.82
C LEU A 85 -10.61 -18.15 2.02
N SER A 86 -11.70 -17.64 1.43
CA SER A 86 -12.43 -18.34 0.37
C SER A 86 -11.59 -18.44 -0.90
N LEU A 87 -11.96 -19.35 -1.81
CA LEU A 87 -11.32 -19.46 -3.13
C LEU A 87 -11.42 -18.14 -3.91
N VAL A 88 -12.57 -17.47 -3.85
CA VAL A 88 -12.81 -16.19 -4.53
C VAL A 88 -11.88 -15.11 -3.99
N ASN A 89 -11.77 -14.98 -2.66
CA ASN A 89 -10.89 -13.98 -2.04
C ASN A 89 -9.42 -14.23 -2.41
N ARG A 90 -9.01 -15.50 -2.55
CA ARG A 90 -7.66 -15.84 -3.02
C ARG A 90 -7.40 -15.41 -4.45
N GLU A 91 -8.38 -15.60 -5.35
CA GLU A 91 -8.28 -15.14 -6.73
C GLU A 91 -8.26 -13.61 -6.81
N GLU A 92 -9.08 -12.93 -6.01
CA GLU A 92 -9.05 -11.47 -5.89
C GLU A 92 -7.67 -10.97 -5.42
N CYS A 93 -7.12 -11.56 -4.36
CA CYS A 93 -5.77 -11.20 -3.88
C CYS A 93 -4.70 -11.45 -4.94
N ALA A 94 -4.77 -12.59 -5.64
CA ALA A 94 -3.84 -12.90 -6.73
C ALA A 94 -3.96 -11.89 -7.88
N SER A 95 -5.18 -11.44 -8.18
CA SER A 95 -5.42 -10.46 -9.23
C SER A 95 -4.78 -9.11 -8.95
N LEU A 96 -4.72 -8.68 -7.68
CA LEU A 96 -4.05 -7.43 -7.28
C LEU A 96 -2.56 -7.49 -7.63
N LEU A 97 -1.90 -8.60 -7.31
CA LEU A 97 -0.47 -8.80 -7.56
C LEU A 97 -0.15 -8.89 -9.05
N LEU A 98 -0.95 -9.67 -9.78
CA LEU A 98 -0.80 -9.82 -11.22
C LEU A 98 -1.02 -8.49 -11.94
N HIS A 99 -2.03 -7.73 -11.52
CA HIS A 99 -2.31 -6.42 -12.11
C HIS A 99 -1.18 -5.43 -11.81
N PHE A 100 -0.69 -5.37 -10.56
CA PHE A 100 0.46 -4.54 -10.20
C PHE A 100 1.68 -4.86 -11.05
N ASN A 101 1.94 -6.16 -11.28
CA ASN A 101 3.03 -6.63 -12.13
C ASN A 101 2.83 -6.30 -13.62
N HIS A 102 1.62 -6.47 -14.16
CA HIS A 102 1.30 -6.14 -15.55
C HIS A 102 1.47 -4.66 -15.89
N VAL A 103 1.29 -3.77 -14.90
CA VAL A 103 1.52 -2.32 -15.06
C VAL A 103 3.01 -1.97 -14.83
N GLY A 104 3.87 -2.95 -14.62
CA GLY A 104 5.33 -2.80 -14.57
C GLY A 104 5.90 -2.54 -13.18
N TRP A 105 5.11 -2.75 -12.12
CA TRP A 105 5.56 -2.58 -10.74
C TRP A 105 5.72 -3.92 -10.02
N LEU A 106 6.74 -4.01 -9.16
CA LEU A 106 6.98 -5.19 -8.34
C LEU A 106 7.00 -4.78 -6.87
N HIS A 107 6.26 -5.50 -6.04
CA HIS A 107 6.16 -5.19 -4.60
C HIS A 107 7.37 -5.71 -3.81
N GLU A 108 8.02 -6.78 -4.27
CA GLU A 108 9.25 -7.39 -3.68
C GLU A 108 9.16 -7.87 -2.22
N SER A 109 8.03 -7.69 -1.54
CA SER A 109 7.84 -8.01 -0.12
C SER A 109 6.37 -8.39 0.18
N ILE A 110 5.83 -9.29 -0.62
CA ILE A 110 4.45 -9.76 -0.42
C ILE A 110 4.40 -10.74 0.75
N ALA A 111 3.53 -10.44 1.71
CA ALA A 111 3.24 -11.26 2.88
C ALA A 111 1.78 -11.07 3.30
N GLU A 112 1.32 -11.88 4.26
CA GLU A 112 -0.05 -11.84 4.78
C GLU A 112 -0.41 -10.44 5.35
N CYS A 113 0.57 -9.77 5.94
CA CYS A 113 0.40 -8.42 6.48
C CYS A 113 0.38 -7.30 5.43
N SER A 114 0.81 -7.56 4.19
CA SER A 114 0.82 -6.56 3.12
C SER A 114 -0.50 -6.48 2.35
N VAL A 115 -1.38 -7.48 2.52
CA VAL A 115 -2.71 -7.51 1.90
C VAL A 115 -3.76 -7.30 2.98
N VAL A 116 -4.68 -6.38 2.72
CA VAL A 116 -5.68 -5.93 3.70
C VAL A 116 -7.07 -6.12 3.12
N MET A 117 -8.00 -6.62 3.93
CA MET A 117 -9.42 -6.74 3.58
C MET A 117 -10.25 -5.75 4.39
N LYS A 118 -11.23 -5.11 3.73
CA LYS A 118 -12.23 -4.23 4.33
C LYS A 118 -13.45 -5.00 4.82
#